data_AF-A0A4R6T0W7-F1
#
_entry.id   AF-A0A4R6T0W7-F1
#
_cell.length_a   1.000
_cell.length_b   1.000
_cell.length_c   1.000
_cell.angle_alpha   90.00
_cell.angle_beta   90.00
_cell.angle_gamma   90.00
#
_symmetry.space_group_name_H-M   'P 1'
#
loop_
_entity.id
_entity.type
_entity.pdbx_description
1 polymer ?
#
loop_
_entity_poly.entity_id
_entity_poly.type
_entity_poly.pdbx_seq_one_letter_code
_entity_poly.pdbx_strand_id
1 'polypeptide(L)'
;MAIWQYTIEIIPRGALSDLGTLGFITLDDYNNFDFWENFDLEIEFFDSLTGGLERSRSWSGDIILYGDSESTCIRFFLEGSKISGIDVRIDFRYNYSEILNSVIEFCHLNGFVIIDNLEILDLNSIFFVHHIEKSEQFITYKRLFGDPI
;
A
#
# COMPACT_ATOMS: atom_id res chain seq x y z
N MET A 1 -1.68 -4.57 14.25
CA MET A 1 -2.90 -4.27 13.46
C MET A 1 -4.03 -5.17 13.93
N ALA A 2 -5.27 -4.75 13.74
CA ALA A 2 -6.40 -5.62 14.01
C ALA A 2 -6.44 -6.78 12.99
N ILE A 3 -7.02 -7.91 13.39
CA ILE A 3 -7.11 -9.11 12.54
C ILE A 3 -7.95 -8.91 11.26
N TRP A 4 -8.79 -7.88 11.22
CA TRP A 4 -9.59 -7.48 10.06
C TRP A 4 -8.89 -6.45 9.16
N GLN A 5 -7.63 -6.10 9.45
CA GLN A 5 -6.87 -5.13 8.66
C GLN A 5 -5.66 -5.81 8.01
N TYR A 6 -5.40 -5.46 6.77
CA TYR A 6 -4.24 -5.90 5.98
C TYR A 6 -3.59 -4.69 5.34
N THR A 7 -2.25 -4.65 5.34
CA THR A 7 -1.49 -3.49 4.86
C THR A 7 -0.51 -3.94 3.82
N ILE A 8 -0.43 -3.15 2.75
CA ILE A 8 0.53 -3.27 1.67
C ILE A 8 1.27 -1.95 1.52
N GLU A 9 2.44 -2.02 0.92
CA GLU A 9 3.27 -0.84 0.67
C GLU A 9 3.38 -0.60 -0.83
N ILE A 10 3.46 0.68 -1.20
CA ILE A 10 3.71 1.08 -2.58
C ILE A 10 5.11 1.67 -2.61
N ILE A 11 5.94 1.28 -3.58
CA ILE A 11 7.24 1.92 -3.80
C ILE A 11 7.47 2.19 -5.28
N PRO A 12 8.39 3.11 -5.62
CA PRO A 12 8.71 3.37 -7.01
C PRO A 12 9.44 2.19 -7.67
N ARG A 13 9.02 1.79 -8.87
CA ARG A 13 9.65 0.68 -9.61
C ARG A 13 11.11 0.97 -9.98
N GLY A 14 11.44 2.25 -10.22
CA GLY A 14 12.80 2.68 -10.55
C GLY A 14 13.82 2.28 -9.48
N ALA A 15 13.47 2.44 -8.21
CA ALA A 15 14.30 2.09 -7.06
C ALA A 15 14.72 0.61 -7.04
N LEU A 16 13.85 -0.29 -7.52
CA LEU A 16 14.18 -1.72 -7.63
C LEU A 16 15.24 -2.02 -8.69
N SER A 17 15.29 -1.21 -9.75
CA SER A 17 16.29 -1.35 -10.80
C SER A 17 17.67 -0.97 -10.29
N ASP A 18 17.75 0.05 -9.43
CA ASP A 18 18.99 0.50 -8.79
C ASP A 18 19.54 -0.56 -7.83
N LEU A 19 18.66 -1.29 -7.14
CA LEU A 19 19.00 -2.44 -6.29
C LEU A 19 19.35 -3.71 -7.08
N GLY A 20 18.94 -3.81 -8.35
CA GLY A 20 19.09 -5.04 -9.15
C GLY A 20 18.17 -6.18 -8.70
N THR A 21 17.05 -5.84 -8.06
CA THR A 21 16.14 -6.80 -7.40
C THR A 21 14.95 -7.17 -8.28
N LEU A 22 14.66 -8.48 -8.36
CA LEU A 22 13.48 -9.02 -9.04
C LEU A 22 12.71 -9.95 -8.11
N GLY A 23 11.43 -9.67 -7.89
CA GLY A 23 10.49 -10.52 -7.15
C GLY A 23 10.53 -10.38 -5.63
N PHE A 24 11.69 -10.28 -4.99
CA PHE A 24 11.82 -10.17 -3.53
C PHE A 24 12.91 -9.20 -3.10
N ILE A 25 12.60 -8.33 -2.16
CA ILE A 25 13.55 -7.39 -1.52
C ILE A 25 14.18 -8.09 -0.33
N THR A 26 15.49 -7.94 -0.14
CA THR A 26 16.10 -8.50 1.08
C THR A 26 15.75 -7.64 2.28
N LEU A 27 15.72 -8.23 3.48
CA LEU A 27 15.48 -7.44 4.69
C LEU A 27 16.56 -6.37 4.91
N ASP A 28 17.79 -6.60 4.44
CA ASP A 28 18.87 -5.61 4.53
C ASP A 28 18.61 -4.43 3.59
N ASP A 29 18.27 -4.69 2.33
CA ASP A 29 17.91 -3.64 1.37
C ASP A 29 16.71 -2.84 1.87
N TYR A 30 15.66 -3.52 2.34
CA TYR A 30 14.45 -2.87 2.83
C TYR A 30 14.73 -1.90 4.00
N ASN A 31 15.67 -2.23 4.89
CA ASN A 31 15.97 -1.39 6.05
C ASN A 31 16.98 -0.28 5.76
N ASN A 32 17.83 -0.43 4.75
CA ASN A 32 18.97 0.46 4.52
C ASN A 32 18.90 1.25 3.21
N PHE A 33 18.00 0.88 2.29
CA PHE A 33 17.83 1.56 1.01
C PHE A 33 16.67 2.55 1.06
N ASP A 34 16.93 3.79 0.60
CA ASP A 34 15.87 4.80 0.45
C ASP A 34 15.20 4.64 -0.93
N PHE A 35 14.03 3.99 -0.94
CA PHE A 35 13.24 3.79 -2.16
C PHE A 35 12.68 5.07 -2.76
N TRP A 36 12.69 6.18 -2.01
CA TRP A 36 12.06 7.44 -2.38
C TRP A 36 13.07 8.58 -2.65
N GLU A 37 14.37 8.34 -2.47
CA GLU A 37 15.44 9.36 -2.60
C GLU A 37 15.32 10.20 -3.89
N ASN A 38 15.05 9.53 -5.01
CA ASN A 38 14.98 10.13 -6.34
C ASN A 38 13.55 10.56 -6.75
N PHE A 39 12.59 10.54 -5.83
CA PHE A 39 11.19 10.89 -6.09
C PHE A 39 10.81 12.18 -5.38
N ASP A 40 10.79 13.27 -6.15
CA ASP A 40 10.32 14.59 -5.71
C ASP A 40 8.95 14.86 -6.34
N LEU A 41 7.94 14.15 -5.83
CA LEU A 41 6.56 14.25 -6.28
C LEU A 41 5.71 14.97 -5.24
N GLU A 42 4.98 15.99 -5.69
CA GLU A 42 3.96 16.67 -4.90
C GLU A 42 2.80 15.71 -4.59
N ILE A 43 2.12 15.92 -3.46
CA ILE A 43 1.06 15.01 -3.00
C ILE A 43 -0.10 14.92 -4.00
N GLU A 44 -0.37 15.98 -4.75
CA GLU A 44 -1.41 16.06 -5.78
C GLU A 44 -1.17 15.06 -6.93
N PHE A 45 0.07 14.61 -7.13
CA PHE A 45 0.36 13.53 -8.08
C PHE A 45 -0.40 12.25 -7.73
N PHE A 46 -0.64 12.03 -6.43
CA PHE A 46 -1.29 10.83 -5.91
C PHE A 46 -2.80 10.98 -5.76
N ASP A 47 -3.41 12.05 -6.26
CA ASP A 47 -4.87 12.24 -6.18
C ASP A 47 -5.63 11.06 -6.81
N SER A 48 -5.12 10.51 -7.92
CA SER A 48 -5.70 9.33 -8.59
C SER A 48 -5.52 8.03 -7.80
N LEU A 49 -4.52 7.92 -6.93
CA LEU A 49 -4.32 6.78 -6.03
C LEU A 49 -5.40 6.72 -4.95
N THR A 50 -5.92 7.88 -4.51
CA THR A 50 -6.86 7.95 -3.38
C THR A 50 -8.19 7.26 -3.65
N GLY A 51 -8.54 6.96 -4.91
CA GLY A 51 -9.78 6.24 -5.25
C GLY A 51 -11.05 6.95 -4.77
N GLY A 52 -10.99 8.28 -4.58
CA GLY A 52 -12.11 9.07 -4.04
C GLY A 52 -12.22 9.07 -2.52
N LEU A 53 -11.25 8.51 -1.79
CA LEU A 53 -11.16 8.65 -0.34
C LEU A 53 -10.96 10.12 0.05
N GLU A 54 -11.71 10.58 1.05
CA GLU A 54 -11.55 11.94 1.57
C GLU A 54 -10.28 12.08 2.42
N ARG A 55 -9.66 13.26 2.37
CA ARG A 55 -8.51 13.58 3.23
C ARG A 55 -8.98 13.72 4.69
N SER A 56 -8.37 12.96 5.57
CA SER A 56 -8.68 12.93 7.00
C SER A 56 -7.59 13.57 7.84
N ARG A 57 -7.94 13.93 9.09
CA ARG A 57 -6.94 14.40 10.05
C ARG A 57 -6.01 13.25 10.44
N SER A 58 -4.72 13.46 10.25
CA SER A 58 -3.68 12.64 10.85
C SER A 58 -3.34 13.12 12.26
N TRP A 59 -2.90 12.20 13.11
CA TRP A 59 -2.38 12.50 14.45
C TRP A 59 -0.93 13.03 14.43
N SER A 60 -0.24 12.91 13.30
CA SER A 60 1.12 13.41 13.08
C SER A 60 1.13 14.45 11.95
N GLY A 61 2.01 15.45 12.07
CA GLY A 61 2.32 16.38 10.98
C GLY A 61 3.03 15.70 9.80
N ASP A 62 3.64 14.53 10.05
CA ASP A 62 4.46 13.79 9.10
C ASP A 62 3.68 12.69 8.36
N ILE A 63 2.35 12.66 8.51
CA ILE A 63 1.50 11.69 7.82
C ILE A 63 0.33 12.42 7.19
N ILE A 64 0.14 12.23 5.89
CA ILE A 64 -1.11 12.59 5.20
C ILE A 64 -1.95 11.32 5.10
N LEU A 65 -3.22 11.43 5.54
CA LEU A 65 -4.16 10.31 5.59
C LEU A 65 -5.33 10.59 4.65
N TYR A 66 -5.65 9.63 3.80
CA TYR A 66 -6.91 9.56 3.06
C TYR A 66 -7.71 8.34 3.51
N GLY A 67 -9.00 8.50 3.78
CA GLY A 67 -9.85 7.46 4.38
C GLY A 67 -9.88 7.52 5.91
N ASP A 68 -10.06 6.39 6.59
CA ASP A 68 -10.24 6.33 8.04
C ASP A 68 -9.05 5.65 8.74
N SER A 69 -8.48 6.28 9.77
CA SER A 69 -7.34 5.74 10.52
C SER A 69 -7.64 4.40 11.20
N GLU A 70 -8.91 4.08 11.43
CA GLU A 70 -9.40 2.85 12.05
C GLU A 70 -9.95 1.83 11.04
N SER A 71 -9.91 2.14 9.74
CA SER A 71 -10.42 1.28 8.67
C SER A 71 -9.53 1.33 7.41
N THR A 72 -10.13 1.26 6.23
CA THR A 72 -9.46 1.38 4.94
C THR A 72 -8.91 2.80 4.79
N CYS A 73 -7.62 2.91 4.51
CA CYS A 73 -6.97 4.19 4.32
C CYS A 73 -5.71 4.09 3.46
N ILE A 74 -5.28 5.22 2.91
CA ILE A 74 -3.95 5.42 2.34
C ILE A 74 -3.18 6.39 3.22
N ARG A 75 -1.96 6.01 3.58
CA ARG A 75 -1.05 6.86 4.35
C ARG A 75 0.16 7.20 3.52
N PHE A 76 0.45 8.50 3.48
CA PHE A 76 1.69 9.04 2.92
C PHE A 76 2.54 9.49 4.10
N PHE A 77 3.71 8.87 4.24
CA PHE A 77 4.70 9.26 5.22
C PHE A 77 5.58 10.35 4.63
N LEU A 78 5.87 11.37 5.44
CA LEU A 78 6.67 12.51 5.04
C LEU A 78 7.96 12.56 5.86
N GLU A 79 9.06 12.88 5.18
CA GLU A 79 10.28 13.36 5.81
C GLU A 79 10.47 14.83 5.41
N GLY A 80 10.10 15.74 6.31
CA GLY A 80 9.97 17.16 5.99
C GLY A 80 8.81 17.40 5.02
N SER A 81 9.10 17.80 3.78
CA SER A 81 8.11 18.02 2.73
C SER A 81 8.06 16.92 1.67
N LYS A 82 8.92 15.91 1.78
CA LYS A 82 9.05 14.83 0.78
C LYS A 82 8.35 13.57 1.24
N ILE A 83 7.83 12.80 0.29
CA ILE A 83 7.28 11.47 0.55
C ILE A 83 8.44 10.53 0.87
N SER A 84 8.34 9.84 2.00
CA SER A 84 9.28 8.80 2.44
C SER A 84 8.65 7.41 2.45
N GLY A 85 7.35 7.31 2.20
CA GLY A 85 6.63 6.04 2.17
C GLY A 85 5.17 6.19 1.80
N ILE A 86 4.60 5.14 1.23
CA ILE A 86 3.16 5.02 1.02
C ILE A 86 2.72 3.64 1.47
N ASP A 87 1.70 3.58 2.31
CA ASP A 87 1.00 2.34 2.60
C ASP A 87 -0.49 2.45 2.35
N VAL A 88 -1.10 1.31 2.04
CA VAL A 88 -2.53 1.15 1.89
C VAL A 88 -2.98 0.10 2.89
N ARG A 89 -3.94 0.48 3.73
CA ARG A 89 -4.61 -0.42 4.65
C ARG A 89 -5.98 -0.76 4.08
N ILE A 90 -6.28 -2.05 4.05
CA ILE A 90 -7.55 -2.63 3.67
C ILE A 90 -8.23 -3.15 4.93
N ASP A 91 -9.52 -2.85 5.09
CA ASP A 91 -10.37 -3.39 6.14
C ASP A 91 -11.36 -4.41 5.56
N PHE A 92 -11.22 -5.67 5.94
CA PHE A 92 -12.04 -6.80 5.44
C PHE A 92 -13.52 -6.73 5.84
N ARG A 93 -13.90 -5.81 6.72
CA ARG A 93 -15.30 -5.59 7.10
C ARG A 93 -16.08 -4.81 6.04
N TYR A 94 -15.38 -4.21 5.08
CA TYR A 94 -15.96 -3.38 4.03
C TYR A 94 -15.47 -3.83 2.66
N ASN A 95 -16.24 -3.50 1.62
CA ASN A 95 -15.83 -3.79 0.25
C ASN A 95 -14.59 -2.97 -0.11
N TYR A 96 -13.49 -3.66 -0.38
CA TYR A 96 -12.20 -3.07 -0.73
C TYR A 96 -11.83 -3.19 -2.20
N SER A 97 -12.76 -3.64 -3.06
CA SER A 97 -12.49 -3.87 -4.48
C SER A 97 -12.16 -2.58 -5.23
N GLU A 98 -12.86 -1.48 -4.92
CA GLU A 98 -12.68 -0.19 -5.60
C GLU A 98 -11.32 0.43 -5.28
N ILE A 99 -10.93 0.44 -4.00
CA ILE A 99 -9.63 0.95 -3.58
C ILE A 99 -8.50 0.08 -4.15
N LEU A 100 -8.68 -1.24 -4.16
CA LEU A 100 -7.68 -2.15 -4.71
C LEU A 100 -7.47 -1.92 -6.21
N ASN A 101 -8.55 -1.77 -6.98
CA ASN A 101 -8.46 -1.47 -8.41
C ASN A 101 -7.79 -0.11 -8.65
N SER A 102 -8.11 0.90 -7.85
CA SER A 102 -7.49 2.22 -7.93
C SER A 102 -5.99 2.16 -7.67
N VAL A 103 -5.56 1.41 -6.66
CA VAL A 103 -4.14 1.19 -6.32
C VAL A 103 -3.41 0.47 -7.45
N ILE A 104 -3.97 -0.61 -7.99
CA ILE A 104 -3.35 -1.39 -9.08
C ILE A 104 -3.23 -0.54 -10.34
N GLU A 105 -4.30 0.17 -10.72
CA GLU A 105 -4.31 1.06 -11.88
C GLU A 105 -3.29 2.18 -11.73
N PHE A 106 -3.26 2.84 -10.57
CA PHE A 106 -2.28 3.88 -10.26
C PHE A 106 -0.84 3.36 -10.41
N CYS A 107 -0.53 2.21 -9.81
CA CYS A 107 0.80 1.61 -9.88
C CYS A 107 1.19 1.27 -11.32
N HIS A 108 0.26 0.75 -12.11
CA HIS A 108 0.50 0.40 -13.50
C HIS A 108 0.76 1.63 -14.36
N LEU A 109 -0.02 2.71 -14.20
CA LEU A 109 0.09 3.91 -15.02
C LEU A 109 1.32 4.75 -14.69
N ASN A 110 1.74 4.76 -13.42
CA ASN A 110 2.75 5.69 -12.92
C ASN A 110 4.09 5.03 -12.58
N GLY A 111 4.26 3.74 -12.84
CA GLY A 111 5.54 3.05 -12.67
C GLY A 111 5.88 2.76 -11.21
N PHE A 112 4.89 2.35 -10.41
CA PHE A 112 5.09 1.85 -9.06
C PHE A 112 4.94 0.33 -9.01
N VAL A 113 5.29 -0.24 -7.86
CA VAL A 113 5.00 -1.63 -7.50
C VAL A 113 4.36 -1.68 -6.13
N ILE A 114 3.71 -2.81 -5.84
CA ILE A 114 3.18 -3.10 -4.52
C ILE A 114 4.08 -4.14 -3.87
N ILE A 115 4.36 -3.96 -2.58
CA ILE A 115 5.09 -4.91 -1.76
C ILE A 115 4.20 -5.40 -0.62
N ASP A 116 4.29 -6.70 -0.34
CA ASP A 116 3.80 -7.30 0.90
C ASP A 116 4.86 -8.25 1.44
N ASN A 117 5.24 -8.09 2.71
CA ASN A 117 6.25 -8.93 3.37
C ASN A 117 7.53 -9.14 2.54
N LEU A 118 8.06 -8.06 1.95
CA LEU A 118 9.23 -8.03 1.06
C LEU A 118 9.05 -8.70 -0.31
N GLU A 119 7.88 -9.29 -0.59
CA GLU A 119 7.53 -9.80 -1.92
C GLU A 119 6.98 -8.68 -2.80
N ILE A 120 7.51 -8.55 -4.00
CA ILE A 120 7.00 -7.64 -5.02
C ILE A 120 5.83 -8.33 -5.72
N LEU A 121 4.64 -7.76 -5.55
CA LEU A 121 3.40 -8.35 -6.06
C LEU A 121 3.16 -7.99 -7.52
N ASP A 122 2.56 -8.92 -8.26
CA ASP A 122 2.11 -8.67 -9.63
C ASP A 122 0.90 -7.73 -9.63
N LEU A 123 0.88 -6.77 -10.56
CA LEU A 123 -0.19 -5.76 -10.68
C LEU A 123 -1.41 -6.31 -11.43
N ASN A 124 -1.89 -7.47 -10.97
CA ASN A 124 -3.04 -8.15 -11.50
C ASN A 124 -4.07 -8.33 -10.37
N SER A 125 -5.28 -7.79 -10.55
CA SER A 125 -6.30 -7.78 -9.49
C SER A 125 -6.71 -9.17 -9.02
N ILE A 126 -6.78 -10.15 -9.92
CA ILE A 126 -7.11 -11.55 -9.57
C ILE A 126 -5.98 -12.15 -8.73
N PHE A 127 -4.73 -11.95 -9.15
CA PHE A 127 -3.58 -12.41 -8.38
C PHE A 127 -3.53 -11.77 -7.00
N PHE A 128 -3.78 -10.46 -6.93
CA PHE A 128 -3.74 -9.70 -5.69
C PHE A 128 -4.80 -10.15 -4.69
N VAL A 129 -6.04 -10.35 -5.13
CA VAL A 129 -7.10 -10.90 -4.28
C VAL A 129 -6.71 -12.27 -3.75
N HIS A 130 -6.21 -13.15 -4.62
CA HIS A 130 -5.74 -14.48 -4.21
C HIS A 130 -4.56 -14.42 -3.22
N HIS A 131 -3.69 -13.41 -3.35
CA HIS A 131 -2.59 -13.14 -2.43
C HIS A 131 -3.12 -12.74 -1.05
N ILE A 132 -4.04 -11.76 -0.99
CA ILE A 132 -4.73 -11.37 0.26
C ILE A 132 -5.41 -12.58 0.89
N GLU A 133 -6.15 -13.38 0.12
CA GLU A 133 -6.92 -14.53 0.63
C GLU A 133 -6.06 -15.61 1.26
N LYS A 134 -4.77 -15.66 0.89
CA LYS A 134 -3.76 -16.57 1.47
C LYS A 134 -3.06 -16.00 2.69
N SER A 135 -3.23 -14.71 3.00
CA SER A 135 -2.62 -14.09 4.17
C SER A 135 -3.17 -14.69 5.47
N GLU A 136 -2.31 -14.79 6.49
CA GLU A 136 -2.70 -15.26 7.83
C GLU A 136 -3.84 -14.41 8.43
N GLN A 137 -3.82 -13.10 8.13
CA GLN A 137 -4.83 -12.14 8.56
C GLN A 137 -6.20 -12.50 7.96
N PHE A 138 -6.27 -12.70 6.65
CA PHE A 138 -7.52 -13.06 5.97
C PHE A 138 -8.05 -14.42 6.44
N ILE A 139 -7.19 -15.43 6.51
CA ILE A 139 -7.54 -16.78 6.99
C ILE A 139 -8.11 -16.70 8.42
N THR A 140 -7.45 -15.93 9.29
CA THR A 140 -7.88 -15.73 10.67
C THR A 140 -9.19 -14.97 10.76
N TYR A 141 -9.37 -13.90 9.98
CA TYR A 141 -10.62 -13.15 9.88
C TYR A 141 -11.77 -14.05 9.44
N LYS A 142 -11.59 -14.78 8.34
CA LYS A 142 -12.60 -15.67 7.78
C LYS A 142 -13.02 -16.75 8.76
N ARG A 143 -12.07 -17.33 9.50
CA ARG A 143 -12.35 -18.31 10.55
C ARG A 143 -13.20 -17.75 11.70
N LEU A 144 -13.03 -16.47 12.03
CA LEU A 144 -13.67 -15.84 13.19
C LEU A 144 -14.98 -15.13 12.86
N PHE A 145 -15.11 -14.59 11.65
CA PHE A 145 -16.23 -13.71 11.27
C PHE A 145 -16.97 -14.12 9.99
N GLY A 146 -16.47 -15.10 9.22
CA GLY A 146 -17.04 -15.50 7.94
C GLY A 146 -16.45 -14.76 6.73
N ASP A 147 -17.09 -14.87 5.57
CA ASP A 147 -16.58 -14.23 4.36
C ASP A 147 -16.61 -12.69 4.48
N PRO A 148 -15.57 -11.98 3.97
CA PRO A 148 -15.58 -10.52 3.83
C PRO A 148 -16.76 -10.03 2.97
N ILE A 149 -17.18 -8.78 3.19
CA ILE A 149 -18.29 -8.13 2.47
C ILE A 149 -17.78 -7.49 1.17
#